data_AF-A0A3M7NP11-F1
#
_entry.id   AF-A0A3M7NP11-F1
#
_cell.length_a   1.000
_cell.length_b   1.000
_cell.length_c   1.000
_cell.angle_alpha   90.00
_cell.angle_beta   90.00
_cell.angle_gamma   90.00
#
_symmetry.space_group_name_H-M   'P 1'
#
loop_
_entity.id
_entity.type
_entity.pdbx_description
1 polymer ?
#
loop_
_entity_poly.entity_id
_entity_poly.type
_entity_poly.pdbx_seq_one_letter_code
_entity_poly.pdbx_strand_id
1 'polypeptide(L)'
;MLLFTPFLDKPEVTYPKYPEIASSLVTAFGILFTKGSTSQFIEHSRKFLKLLDGHISRTSAEWKVQGPEVASSLIAGLLDFGTESDHPQKDTNYLWKLLKAHIETVKSPQDINQEPRDDHVVEYKAPGNVSANFILDRKRMETIRQEYWTGISQDVTKDIRAGGPINKDQTPKFGSSDQIIREVLPFWSEATSIIASKVGDRNIIPYLHVTLAFLWSLSFAPGALIYIEAYVPWSKLTMFLNTLGRSSVSDTQVESTVFPDSSSGVGRQLPEDFPMRGLIWAEFYYPTDFFTKNIVDEDERTLELPSHVAPRAERCLWLGVRLATLGRYIKYDYKTKEFTTTKLAQALEGSEEFPDSGSPDSTDESEFGAVMVQSA
;
A
#
# COMPACT_ATOMS: atom_id res chain seq x y z
N MET A 1 18.42 -8.78 -1.06
CA MET A 1 17.69 -10.08 -1.06
C MET A 1 16.22 -9.74 -0.99
N LEU A 2 15.43 -10.13 -2.00
CA LEU A 2 13.98 -9.84 -2.04
C LEU A 2 13.26 -10.59 -0.91
N LEU A 3 12.18 -10.04 -0.38
CA LEU A 3 11.44 -10.57 0.78
C LEU A 3 10.98 -12.02 0.60
N PHE A 4 10.56 -12.41 -0.61
CA PHE A 4 9.96 -13.73 -0.88
C PHE A 4 10.92 -14.75 -1.51
N THR A 5 11.96 -14.31 -2.24
CA THR A 5 12.89 -15.20 -2.94
C THR A 5 13.45 -16.33 -2.06
N PRO A 6 13.85 -16.09 -0.80
CA PRO A 6 14.41 -17.14 0.03
C PRO A 6 13.41 -18.23 0.46
N PHE A 7 12.10 -17.96 0.36
CA PHE A 7 11.04 -18.93 0.68
C PHE A 7 10.56 -19.71 -0.54
N LEU A 8 10.85 -19.22 -1.75
CA LEU A 8 10.41 -19.83 -3.01
C LEU A 8 11.46 -20.77 -3.61
N ASP A 9 12.76 -20.54 -3.38
CA ASP A 9 13.83 -21.13 -4.19
C ASP A 9 14.55 -22.39 -3.66
N LYS A 10 14.13 -23.01 -2.54
CA LYS A 10 14.43 -24.44 -2.18
C LYS A 10 14.03 -24.77 -0.72
N PRO A 11 13.22 -25.80 -0.47
CA PRO A 11 12.86 -26.23 0.89
C PRO A 11 13.92 -27.07 1.63
N GLU A 12 15.00 -27.52 0.98
CA GLU A 12 15.87 -28.58 1.51
C GLU A 12 17.24 -28.15 2.08
N VAL A 13 17.55 -26.85 2.14
CA VAL A 13 18.81 -26.41 2.79
C VAL A 13 18.44 -25.67 4.07
N THR A 14 18.86 -26.21 5.22
CA THR A 14 18.79 -25.54 6.53
C THR A 14 19.62 -24.26 6.48
N TYR A 15 18.99 -23.16 6.04
CA TYR A 15 19.52 -21.82 6.15
C TYR A 15 19.56 -21.40 7.64
N PRO A 16 20.49 -20.51 8.04
CA PRO A 16 20.34 -19.82 9.33
C PRO A 16 18.90 -19.27 9.41
N LYS A 17 18.20 -19.56 10.52
CA LYS A 17 16.80 -19.16 10.76
C LYS A 17 16.51 -17.79 10.14
N TYR A 18 15.60 -17.74 9.16
CA TYR A 18 15.19 -16.48 8.53
C TYR A 18 14.85 -15.42 9.57
N PRO A 19 15.11 -14.12 9.28
CA PRO A 19 14.72 -13.04 10.18
C PRO A 19 13.25 -13.17 10.58
N GLU A 20 12.99 -13.11 11.88
CA GLU A 20 11.69 -13.39 12.46
C GLU A 20 10.57 -12.48 11.92
N ILE A 21 10.92 -11.25 11.51
CA ILE A 21 9.99 -10.33 10.85
C ILE A 21 9.55 -10.85 9.47
N ALA A 22 10.48 -11.35 8.65
CA ALA A 22 10.19 -11.82 7.30
C ALA A 22 9.33 -13.10 7.36
N SER A 23 9.68 -14.04 8.23
CA SER A 23 8.89 -15.25 8.42
C SER A 23 7.49 -14.94 8.94
N SER A 24 7.33 -13.96 9.84
CA SER A 24 6.00 -13.56 10.34
C SER A 24 5.11 -13.02 9.23
N LEU A 25 5.62 -12.13 8.36
CA LEU A 25 4.84 -11.59 7.24
C LEU A 25 4.49 -12.68 6.22
N VAL A 26 5.48 -13.47 5.81
CA VAL A 26 5.30 -14.53 4.80
C VAL A 26 4.33 -15.60 5.31
N THR A 27 4.41 -15.99 6.59
CA THR A 27 3.46 -16.93 7.17
C THR A 27 2.05 -16.34 7.27
N ALA A 28 1.89 -15.10 7.70
CA ALA A 28 0.57 -14.44 7.71
C ALA A 28 -0.06 -14.42 6.31
N PHE A 29 0.71 -14.04 5.29
CA PHE A 29 0.23 -14.00 3.91
C PHE A 29 -0.02 -15.39 3.30
N GLY A 30 0.77 -16.40 3.67
CA GLY A 30 0.50 -17.79 3.30
C GLY A 30 -0.80 -18.32 3.91
N ILE A 31 -1.09 -17.98 5.16
CA ILE A 31 -2.37 -18.28 5.83
C ILE A 31 -3.52 -17.58 5.11
N LEU A 32 -3.36 -16.29 4.78
CA LEU A 32 -4.37 -15.51 4.08
C LEU A 32 -4.69 -16.13 2.70
N PHE A 33 -3.66 -16.42 1.92
CA PHE A 33 -3.76 -17.00 0.58
C PHE A 33 -4.44 -18.38 0.58
N THR A 34 -4.12 -19.22 1.57
CA THR A 34 -4.69 -20.56 1.71
C THR A 34 -6.03 -20.59 2.45
N LYS A 35 -6.55 -19.42 2.85
CA LYS A 35 -7.75 -19.26 3.69
C LYS A 35 -7.66 -20.13 4.97
N GLY A 36 -6.49 -20.08 5.60
CA GLY A 36 -6.15 -20.80 6.82
C GLY A 36 -6.73 -20.17 8.08
N SER A 37 -6.08 -20.40 9.22
CA SER A 37 -6.59 -20.00 10.53
C SER A 37 -6.52 -18.48 10.77
N THR A 38 -7.67 -17.89 11.10
CA THR A 38 -7.77 -16.46 11.41
C THR A 38 -6.94 -16.07 12.64
N SER A 39 -6.94 -16.90 13.70
CA SER A 39 -6.15 -16.62 14.91
C SER A 39 -4.64 -16.66 14.64
N GLN A 40 -4.17 -17.60 13.82
CA GLN A 40 -2.76 -17.66 13.44
C GLN A 40 -2.36 -16.48 12.56
N PHE A 41 -3.23 -16.05 11.64
CA PHE A 41 -3.00 -14.82 10.87
C PHE A 41 -2.81 -13.60 11.79
N ILE A 42 -3.71 -13.43 12.77
CA ILE A 42 -3.65 -12.32 13.72
C ILE A 42 -2.35 -12.40 14.55
N GLU A 43 -1.97 -13.59 15.04
CA GLU A 43 -0.74 -13.81 15.80
C GLU A 43 0.50 -13.39 15.01
N HIS A 44 0.63 -13.86 13.76
CA HIS A 44 1.76 -13.52 12.91
C HIS A 44 1.77 -12.05 12.48
N SER A 45 0.60 -11.44 12.27
CA SER A 45 0.46 -10.00 11.96
C SER A 45 0.94 -9.14 13.13
N ARG A 46 0.48 -9.42 14.36
CA ARG A 46 0.95 -8.73 15.58
C ARG A 46 2.45 -8.89 15.78
N LYS A 47 2.97 -10.09 15.52
CA LYS A 47 4.41 -10.36 15.62
C LYS A 47 5.22 -9.55 14.62
N PHE A 48 4.76 -9.46 13.37
CA PHE A 48 5.38 -8.59 12.37
C PHE A 48 5.37 -7.13 12.82
N LEU A 49 4.21 -6.60 13.22
CA LEU A 49 4.05 -5.20 13.66
C LEU A 49 4.97 -4.86 14.82
N LYS A 50 5.06 -5.74 15.83
CA LYS A 50 5.96 -5.58 16.99
C LYS A 50 7.43 -5.49 16.60
N LEU A 51 7.85 -6.19 15.55
CA LEU A 51 9.24 -6.23 15.09
C LEU A 51 9.57 -5.13 14.07
N LEU A 52 8.56 -4.51 13.48
CA LEU A 52 8.69 -3.63 12.32
C LEU A 52 9.57 -2.41 12.59
N ASP A 53 9.26 -1.62 13.61
CA ASP A 53 10.00 -0.38 13.90
C ASP A 53 11.50 -0.65 14.14
N GLY A 54 11.79 -1.66 14.97
CA GLY A 54 13.15 -2.07 15.29
C GLY A 54 13.89 -2.67 14.10
N HIS A 55 13.19 -3.37 13.19
CA HIS A 55 13.80 -3.88 11.96
C HIS A 55 14.22 -2.74 11.04
N ILE A 56 13.34 -1.78 10.78
CA ILE A 56 13.64 -0.62 9.91
C ILE A 56 14.87 0.14 10.44
N SER A 57 14.92 0.36 11.76
CA SER A 57 16.05 1.04 12.41
C SER A 57 17.39 0.29 12.23
N ARG A 58 17.36 -1.05 12.17
CA ARG A 58 18.57 -1.89 12.03
C ARG A 58 19.01 -2.07 10.58
N THR A 59 18.08 -2.23 9.65
CA THR A 59 18.39 -2.53 8.25
C THR A 59 18.59 -1.30 7.39
N SER A 60 18.07 -0.13 7.80
CA SER A 60 18.29 1.18 7.19
C SER A 60 18.26 1.14 5.66
N ALA A 61 19.40 1.13 4.96
CA ALA A 61 19.47 1.12 3.51
C ALA A 61 18.78 -0.09 2.85
N GLU A 62 18.82 -1.28 3.45
CA GLU A 62 18.15 -2.47 2.88
C GLU A 62 16.62 -2.33 2.91
N TRP A 63 16.08 -1.55 3.85
CA TRP A 63 14.64 -1.30 3.94
C TRP A 63 14.10 -0.55 2.72
N LYS A 64 14.94 0.21 2.00
CA LYS A 64 14.52 0.84 0.75
C LYS A 64 14.07 -0.16 -0.32
N VAL A 65 14.65 -1.36 -0.30
CA VAL A 65 14.30 -2.44 -1.23
C VAL A 65 13.16 -3.28 -0.66
N GLN A 66 13.20 -3.60 0.64
CA GLN A 66 12.16 -4.42 1.29
C GLN A 66 10.82 -3.68 1.42
N GLY A 67 10.85 -2.37 1.67
CA GLY A 67 9.67 -1.54 1.91
C GLY A 67 8.64 -1.63 0.79
N PRO A 68 9.01 -1.39 -0.49
CA PRO A 68 8.11 -1.56 -1.62
C PRO A 68 7.49 -2.96 -1.72
N GLU A 69 8.25 -4.00 -1.42
CA GLU A 69 7.76 -5.39 -1.43
C GLU A 69 6.73 -5.63 -0.33
N VAL A 70 7.00 -5.12 0.88
CA VAL A 70 6.06 -5.15 2.01
C VAL A 70 4.79 -4.37 1.67
N ALA A 71 4.91 -3.17 1.10
CA ALA A 71 3.76 -2.36 0.68
C ALA A 71 2.89 -3.11 -0.34
N SER A 72 3.50 -3.63 -1.40
CA SER A 72 2.80 -4.42 -2.42
C SER A 72 2.15 -5.67 -1.85
N SER A 73 2.78 -6.34 -0.90
CA SER A 73 2.21 -7.51 -0.21
C SER A 73 0.95 -7.11 0.57
N LEU A 74 1.03 -6.07 1.39
CA LEU A 74 -0.11 -5.61 2.17
C LEU A 74 -1.28 -5.18 1.26
N ILE A 75 -0.98 -4.48 0.16
CA ILE A 75 -1.97 -4.10 -0.85
C ILE A 75 -2.58 -5.34 -1.53
N ALA A 76 -1.79 -6.36 -1.86
CA ALA A 76 -2.31 -7.60 -2.40
C ALA A 76 -3.28 -8.30 -1.43
N GLY A 77 -3.00 -8.24 -0.12
CA GLY A 77 -3.91 -8.73 0.92
C GLY A 77 -5.22 -7.96 0.96
N LEU A 78 -5.18 -6.62 0.85
CA LEU A 78 -6.40 -5.79 0.77
C LEU A 78 -7.29 -6.14 -0.42
N LEU A 79 -6.67 -6.61 -1.51
CA LEU A 79 -7.36 -7.05 -2.72
C LEU A 79 -7.74 -8.54 -2.71
N ASP A 80 -7.49 -9.26 -1.61
CA ASP A 80 -7.64 -10.72 -1.50
C ASP A 80 -6.98 -11.44 -2.69
N PHE A 81 -5.76 -11.02 -3.04
CA PHE A 81 -4.94 -11.51 -4.15
C PHE A 81 -5.64 -11.55 -5.52
N GLY A 82 -6.71 -10.78 -5.68
CA GLY A 82 -7.53 -10.79 -6.88
C GLY A 82 -8.25 -12.10 -7.14
N THR A 83 -8.57 -12.89 -6.10
CA THR A 83 -9.24 -14.19 -6.27
C THR A 83 -10.53 -14.06 -7.09
N GLU A 84 -10.54 -14.68 -8.25
CA GLU A 84 -11.74 -14.87 -9.06
C GLU A 84 -12.39 -16.19 -8.65
N SER A 85 -13.70 -16.16 -8.53
CA SER A 85 -14.50 -17.37 -8.43
C SER A 85 -15.20 -17.56 -9.76
N ASP A 86 -14.91 -18.63 -10.48
CA ASP A 86 -15.83 -19.10 -11.53
C ASP A 86 -17.16 -19.61 -10.92
N HIS A 87 -17.17 -19.82 -9.60
CA HIS A 87 -18.36 -20.21 -8.85
C HIS A 87 -19.22 -18.99 -8.43
N PRO A 88 -20.50 -18.94 -8.83
CA PRO A 88 -21.43 -17.85 -8.51
C PRO A 88 -21.64 -17.55 -7.02
N GLN A 89 -21.30 -18.48 -6.11
CA GLN A 89 -21.47 -18.32 -4.66
C GLN A 89 -20.21 -17.94 -3.88
N LYS A 90 -19.04 -17.81 -4.50
CA LYS A 90 -17.82 -17.46 -3.75
C LYS A 90 -17.58 -15.95 -3.84
N ASP A 91 -17.66 -15.30 -2.68
CA ASP A 91 -17.48 -13.86 -2.53
C ASP A 91 -16.17 -13.40 -3.16
N THR A 92 -16.26 -12.59 -4.21
CA THR A 92 -15.12 -11.82 -4.73
C THR A 92 -14.97 -10.54 -3.90
N ASN A 93 -13.73 -10.20 -3.56
CA ASN A 93 -13.37 -8.99 -2.82
C ASN A 93 -13.96 -7.70 -3.44
N TYR A 94 -14.51 -6.83 -2.61
CA TYR A 94 -15.19 -5.61 -3.05
C TYR A 94 -14.27 -4.61 -3.75
N LEU A 95 -13.07 -4.34 -3.20
CA LEU A 95 -12.09 -3.45 -3.83
C LEU A 95 -11.66 -3.99 -5.19
N TRP A 96 -11.37 -5.30 -5.28
CA TRP A 96 -11.02 -5.95 -6.54
C TRP A 96 -12.13 -5.81 -7.59
N LYS A 97 -13.40 -6.03 -7.20
CA LYS A 97 -14.57 -5.82 -8.08
C LYS A 97 -14.62 -4.40 -8.63
N LEU A 98 -14.45 -3.38 -7.77
CA LEU A 98 -14.51 -1.98 -8.18
C LEU A 98 -13.40 -1.62 -9.17
N LEU A 99 -12.17 -2.06 -8.91
CA LEU A 99 -11.04 -1.77 -9.80
C LEU A 99 -11.23 -2.43 -11.18
N LYS A 100 -11.67 -3.70 -11.22
CA LYS A 100 -11.97 -4.39 -12.48
C LYS A 100 -13.12 -3.71 -13.23
N ALA A 101 -14.23 -3.42 -12.56
CA ALA A 101 -15.38 -2.76 -13.18
C ALA A 101 -15.00 -1.38 -13.75
N HIS A 102 -14.15 -0.64 -13.05
CA HIS A 102 -13.65 0.64 -13.53
C HIS A 102 -12.76 0.47 -14.76
N ILE A 103 -11.84 -0.50 -14.76
CA ILE A 103 -11.03 -0.86 -15.93
C ILE A 103 -11.94 -1.16 -17.13
N GLU A 104 -12.93 -2.06 -17.01
CA GLU A 104 -13.85 -2.36 -18.12
C GLU A 104 -14.60 -1.12 -18.62
N THR A 105 -14.96 -0.21 -17.71
CA THR A 105 -15.65 1.03 -18.06
C THR A 105 -14.76 1.96 -18.87
N VAL A 106 -13.45 2.01 -18.59
CA VAL A 106 -12.53 3.00 -19.18
C VAL A 106 -11.60 2.44 -20.24
N LYS A 107 -11.71 1.15 -20.58
CA LYS A 107 -11.06 0.59 -21.76
C LYS A 107 -11.48 1.34 -23.02
N SER A 108 -10.48 1.80 -23.77
CA SER A 108 -10.66 2.38 -25.09
C SER A 108 -11.08 1.28 -26.07
N PRO A 109 -12.12 1.49 -26.89
CA PRO A 109 -12.38 0.64 -28.05
C PRO A 109 -11.32 0.94 -29.12
N GLN A 110 -10.12 0.37 -28.99
CA GLN A 110 -9.12 0.43 -30.07
C GLN A 110 -9.08 -0.90 -30.83
N ASP A 111 -9.24 -0.76 -32.14
CA ASP A 111 -9.26 -1.77 -33.19
C ASP A 111 -8.19 -2.85 -33.01
N ILE A 112 -8.62 -4.11 -33.04
CA ILE A 112 -7.79 -5.32 -33.10
C ILE A 112 -6.92 -5.36 -34.38
N ASN A 113 -7.05 -4.37 -35.28
CA ASN A 113 -6.46 -4.33 -36.62
C ASN A 113 -5.34 -3.30 -36.84
N GLN A 114 -4.78 -2.68 -35.80
CA GLN A 114 -3.50 -1.95 -35.97
C GLN A 114 -2.33 -2.89 -35.68
N GLU A 115 -1.63 -3.31 -36.74
CA GLU A 115 -0.35 -4.03 -36.62
C GLU A 115 0.64 -3.22 -35.76
N PRO A 116 1.41 -3.87 -34.87
CA PRO A 116 2.43 -3.21 -34.09
C PRO A 116 3.49 -2.65 -35.03
N ARG A 117 3.63 -1.32 -35.05
CA ARG A 117 4.78 -0.67 -35.68
C ARG A 117 5.97 -0.78 -34.72
N ASP A 118 7.02 -1.39 -35.23
CA ASP A 118 8.45 -1.22 -34.90
C ASP A 118 9.12 -2.26 -33.98
N ASP A 119 10.31 -2.69 -34.42
CA ASP A 119 11.11 -3.87 -34.02
C ASP A 119 11.79 -3.80 -32.63
N HIS A 120 11.19 -3.11 -31.66
CA HIS A 120 11.76 -2.95 -30.31
C HIS A 120 10.82 -3.30 -29.15
N VAL A 121 9.68 -3.94 -29.44
CA VAL A 121 8.73 -4.39 -28.41
C VAL A 121 9.11 -5.81 -27.95
N VAL A 122 9.90 -5.92 -26.87
CA VAL A 122 9.97 -7.18 -26.12
C VAL A 122 8.66 -7.31 -25.34
N GLU A 123 7.73 -8.07 -25.91
CA GLU A 123 6.45 -8.42 -25.28
C GLU A 123 6.72 -9.36 -24.09
N TYR A 124 7.02 -8.79 -22.91
CA TYR A 124 7.10 -9.58 -21.68
C TYR A 124 5.68 -9.97 -21.23
N LYS A 125 5.27 -11.18 -21.62
CA LYS A 125 4.04 -11.83 -21.12
C LYS A 125 4.31 -12.38 -19.72
N ALA A 126 4.04 -11.59 -18.69
CA ALA A 126 3.83 -12.17 -17.37
C ALA A 126 2.67 -13.18 -17.46
N PRO A 127 2.80 -14.42 -16.95
CA PRO A 127 1.73 -15.40 -16.99
C PRO A 127 0.50 -14.84 -16.28
N GLY A 128 -0.58 -14.57 -17.03
CA GLY A 128 -1.84 -14.06 -16.48
C GLY A 128 -2.04 -12.54 -16.52
N ASN A 129 -1.22 -11.77 -17.24
CA ASN A 129 -1.41 -10.32 -17.30
C ASN A 129 -2.61 -9.94 -18.19
N VAL A 130 -3.71 -9.50 -17.57
CA VAL A 130 -4.89 -8.96 -18.25
C VAL A 130 -4.57 -7.63 -18.95
N SER A 131 -3.54 -6.90 -18.47
CA SER A 131 -3.14 -5.56 -18.92
C SER A 131 -2.38 -5.48 -20.25
N ALA A 132 -2.07 -6.60 -20.92
CA ALA A 132 -1.29 -6.54 -22.17
C ALA A 132 -2.10 -6.12 -23.42
N ASN A 133 -3.44 -6.19 -23.37
CA ASN A 133 -4.27 -6.08 -24.58
C ASN A 133 -5.28 -4.92 -24.57
N PHE A 134 -5.20 -3.97 -23.64
CA PHE A 134 -6.12 -2.85 -23.61
C PHE A 134 -5.43 -1.52 -23.32
N ILE A 135 -5.92 -0.46 -23.93
CA ILE A 135 -5.50 0.92 -23.68
C ILE A 135 -6.59 1.57 -22.84
N LEU A 136 -6.22 2.17 -21.70
CA LEU A 136 -7.16 2.92 -20.88
C LEU A 136 -7.34 4.34 -21.41
N ASP A 137 -8.58 4.78 -21.57
CA ASP A 137 -8.91 6.17 -21.90
C ASP A 137 -8.67 7.06 -20.67
N ARG A 138 -7.48 7.67 -20.63
CA ARG A 138 -7.05 8.59 -19.56
C ARG A 138 -7.98 9.79 -19.38
N LYS A 139 -8.55 10.30 -20.47
CA LYS A 139 -9.47 11.43 -20.40
C LYS A 139 -10.77 11.00 -19.73
N ARG A 140 -11.31 9.84 -20.12
CA ARG A 140 -12.50 9.27 -19.50
C ARG A 140 -12.30 8.93 -18.02
N MET A 141 -11.15 8.34 -17.66
CA MET A 141 -10.80 8.09 -16.26
C MET A 141 -10.82 9.38 -15.42
N GLU A 142 -10.20 10.44 -15.92
CA GLU A 142 -10.17 11.73 -15.22
C GLU A 142 -11.55 12.38 -15.13
N THR A 143 -12.38 12.31 -16.17
CA THR A 143 -13.77 12.79 -16.14
C THR A 143 -14.59 12.07 -15.07
N ILE A 144 -14.58 10.73 -15.05
CA ILE A 144 -15.33 9.93 -14.06
C ILE A 144 -14.88 10.28 -12.63
N ARG A 145 -13.56 10.40 -12.42
CA ARG A 145 -12.99 10.78 -11.14
C ARG A 145 -13.50 12.15 -10.69
N GLN A 146 -13.42 13.16 -11.56
CA GLN A 146 -13.87 14.52 -11.24
C GLN A 146 -15.37 14.57 -10.93
N GLU A 147 -16.20 13.92 -11.73
CA GLU A 147 -17.66 13.84 -11.52
C GLU A 147 -17.98 13.18 -10.17
N TYR A 148 -17.30 12.08 -9.84
CA TYR A 148 -17.51 11.38 -8.58
C TYR A 148 -17.15 12.25 -7.36
N TRP A 149 -15.95 12.83 -7.33
CA TRP A 149 -15.47 13.60 -6.17
C TRP A 149 -16.16 14.96 -6.02
N THR A 150 -16.74 15.52 -7.09
CA THR A 150 -17.55 16.74 -7.00
C THR A 150 -18.98 16.48 -6.53
N GLY A 151 -19.53 15.28 -6.80
CA GLY A 151 -20.91 14.93 -6.49
C GLY A 151 -21.14 14.14 -5.20
N ILE A 152 -20.10 13.63 -4.54
CA ILE A 152 -20.24 12.70 -3.41
C ILE A 152 -20.70 13.38 -2.11
N SER A 153 -21.81 12.89 -1.53
CA SER A 153 -22.33 13.34 -0.23
C SER A 153 -21.84 12.45 0.93
N GLN A 154 -21.95 12.93 2.17
CA GLN A 154 -21.54 12.17 3.35
C GLN A 154 -22.38 10.90 3.60
N ASP A 155 -23.67 10.93 3.28
CA ASP A 155 -24.58 9.80 3.57
C ASP A 155 -24.26 8.58 2.72
N VAL A 156 -23.98 8.76 1.43
CA VAL A 156 -23.57 7.69 0.51
C VAL A 156 -22.28 7.01 0.96
N THR A 157 -21.40 7.72 1.67
CA THR A 157 -20.10 7.18 2.06
C THR A 157 -20.16 6.20 3.22
N LYS A 158 -21.18 6.28 4.09
CA LYS A 158 -21.31 5.35 5.22
C LYS A 158 -21.65 3.93 4.76
N ASP A 159 -22.48 3.81 3.73
CA ASP A 159 -22.93 2.51 3.20
C ASP A 159 -21.84 1.78 2.41
N ILE A 160 -20.79 2.50 1.98
CA ILE A 160 -19.69 1.95 1.18
C ILE A 160 -18.56 1.43 2.06
N ARG A 161 -18.35 1.98 3.27
CA ARG A 161 -17.17 1.66 4.09
C ARG A 161 -17.09 0.17 4.44
N ALA A 162 -15.86 -0.33 4.51
CA ALA A 162 -15.59 -1.62 5.11
C ALA A 162 -16.01 -1.59 6.59
N GLY A 163 -16.96 -2.43 6.99
CA GLY A 163 -17.44 -2.47 8.38
C GLY A 163 -18.91 -2.87 8.55
N GLY A 164 -19.31 -4.03 8.00
CA GLY A 164 -20.60 -4.64 8.37
C GLY A 164 -20.60 -5.13 9.83
N PRO A 165 -21.76 -5.41 10.45
CA PRO A 165 -21.87 -5.80 11.85
C PRO A 165 -20.90 -6.94 12.21
N ILE A 166 -20.25 -6.81 13.37
CA ILE A 166 -19.33 -7.80 13.94
C ILE A 166 -20.15 -9.04 14.26
N ASN A 167 -20.10 -10.05 13.38
CA ASN A 167 -20.58 -11.36 13.77
C ASN A 167 -19.45 -12.01 14.59
N LYS A 168 -19.66 -12.14 15.91
CA LYS A 168 -18.68 -12.71 16.85
C LYS A 168 -18.44 -14.21 16.64
N ASP A 169 -19.08 -14.82 15.65
CA ASP A 169 -18.78 -16.17 15.23
C ASP A 169 -17.36 -16.21 14.66
N GLN A 170 -16.40 -16.46 15.54
CA GLN A 170 -15.02 -16.77 15.20
C GLN A 170 -15.04 -18.09 14.41
N THR A 171 -15.13 -18.01 13.10
CA THR A 171 -14.84 -19.17 12.26
C THR A 171 -13.35 -19.48 12.43
N PRO A 172 -12.97 -20.74 12.64
CA PRO A 172 -11.57 -21.10 12.89
C PRO A 172 -10.66 -20.82 11.69
N LYS A 173 -11.25 -20.56 10.51
CA LYS A 173 -10.59 -20.22 9.25
C LYS A 173 -11.33 -19.11 8.50
N PHE A 174 -10.64 -18.46 7.56
CA PHE A 174 -11.24 -17.48 6.65
C PHE A 174 -12.29 -18.12 5.72
N GLY A 175 -13.54 -17.68 5.84
CA GLY A 175 -14.67 -18.16 5.05
C GLY A 175 -15.04 -17.27 3.85
N SER A 176 -14.74 -15.97 3.89
CA SER A 176 -15.10 -15.02 2.83
C SER A 176 -14.07 -13.91 2.64
N SER A 177 -14.11 -13.22 1.50
CA SER A 177 -13.27 -12.03 1.26
C SER A 177 -13.59 -10.89 2.22
N ASP A 178 -14.83 -10.79 2.70
CA ASP A 178 -15.23 -9.81 3.71
C ASP A 178 -14.59 -10.07 5.08
N GLN A 179 -14.32 -11.33 5.44
CA GLN A 179 -13.56 -11.65 6.64
C GLN A 179 -12.08 -11.35 6.46
N ILE A 180 -11.53 -11.67 5.27
CA ILE A 180 -10.14 -11.37 4.92
C ILE A 180 -9.86 -9.88 5.04
N ILE A 181 -10.67 -9.04 4.38
CA ILE A 181 -10.45 -7.60 4.37
C ILE A 181 -10.61 -6.96 5.75
N ARG A 182 -11.51 -7.50 6.60
CA ARG A 182 -11.68 -7.06 7.99
C ARG A 182 -10.43 -7.27 8.84
N GLU A 183 -9.70 -8.36 8.62
CA GLU A 183 -8.47 -8.64 9.37
C GLU A 183 -7.24 -7.95 8.76
N VAL A 184 -7.21 -7.78 7.44
CA VAL A 184 -6.07 -7.16 6.74
C VAL A 184 -6.08 -5.63 6.85
N LEU A 185 -7.25 -4.98 6.91
CA LEU A 185 -7.35 -3.52 7.00
C LEU A 185 -6.66 -2.95 8.25
N PRO A 186 -6.93 -3.43 9.48
CA PRO A 186 -6.20 -3.01 10.67
C PRO A 186 -4.70 -3.28 10.55
N PHE A 187 -4.33 -4.45 10.01
CA PHE A 187 -2.92 -4.81 9.83
C PHE A 187 -2.18 -3.84 8.90
N TRP A 188 -2.74 -3.54 7.73
CA TRP A 188 -2.18 -2.56 6.80
C TRP A 188 -2.15 -1.14 7.40
N SER A 189 -3.22 -0.74 8.10
CA SER A 189 -3.33 0.57 8.76
C SER A 189 -2.24 0.76 9.81
N GLU A 190 -2.04 -0.23 10.68
CA GLU A 190 -1.05 -0.18 11.75
C GLU A 190 0.37 -0.23 11.20
N ALA A 191 0.64 -1.10 10.21
CA ALA A 191 1.95 -1.16 9.55
C ALA A 191 2.29 0.18 8.88
N THR A 192 1.34 0.76 8.14
CA THR A 192 1.51 2.07 7.48
C THR A 192 1.72 3.18 8.52
N SER A 193 1.00 3.14 9.63
CA SER A 193 1.12 4.11 10.73
C SER A 193 2.49 4.06 11.41
N ILE A 194 3.00 2.86 11.70
CA ILE A 194 4.33 2.65 12.26
C ILE A 194 5.39 3.22 11.31
N ILE A 195 5.32 2.87 10.02
CA ILE A 195 6.30 3.28 9.01
C ILE A 195 6.27 4.80 8.80
N ALA A 196 5.08 5.39 8.62
CA ALA A 196 4.91 6.84 8.44
C ALA A 196 5.30 7.64 9.69
N SER A 197 5.30 7.03 10.88
CA SER A 197 5.72 7.68 12.12
C SER A 197 7.25 7.79 12.27
N LYS A 198 8.05 7.14 11.41
CA LYS A 198 9.52 7.24 11.42
C LYS A 198 10.00 8.54 10.75
N VAL A 199 9.60 9.67 11.35
CA VAL A 199 9.88 11.03 10.87
C VAL A 199 11.37 11.23 10.57
N GLY A 200 11.68 11.68 9.35
CA GLY A 200 13.04 11.97 8.91
C GLY A 200 13.85 10.77 8.42
N ASP A 201 13.36 9.54 8.59
CA ASP A 201 13.98 8.36 8.00
C ASP A 201 13.77 8.39 6.47
N ARG A 202 14.85 8.35 5.71
CA ARG A 202 14.77 8.36 4.24
C ARG A 202 14.49 6.98 3.65
N ASN A 203 14.66 5.93 4.45
CA ASN A 203 14.52 4.56 3.99
C ASN A 203 13.06 4.12 3.88
N ILE A 204 12.15 4.80 4.57
CA ILE A 204 10.70 4.53 4.50
C ILE A 204 10.03 5.13 3.25
N ILE A 205 10.69 6.06 2.58
CA ILE A 205 10.09 6.82 1.47
C ILE A 205 9.62 5.90 0.33
N PRO A 206 10.37 4.86 -0.11
CA PRO A 206 9.89 3.94 -1.15
C PRO A 206 8.59 3.21 -0.78
N TYR A 207 8.45 2.74 0.48
CA TYR A 207 7.19 2.14 0.97
C TYR A 207 6.03 3.15 0.87
N LEU A 208 6.27 4.39 1.31
CA LEU A 208 5.24 5.42 1.35
C LEU A 208 4.90 5.96 -0.04
N HIS A 209 5.85 5.94 -0.99
CA HIS A 209 5.59 6.20 -2.40
C HIS A 209 4.59 5.18 -2.98
N VAL A 210 4.84 3.87 -2.79
CA VAL A 210 3.90 2.80 -3.22
C VAL A 210 2.52 3.00 -2.58
N THR A 211 2.50 3.30 -1.28
CA THR A 211 1.25 3.51 -0.52
C THR A 211 0.46 4.72 -1.03
N LEU A 212 1.12 5.87 -1.21
CA LEU A 212 0.48 7.08 -1.74
C LEU A 212 0.00 6.89 -3.18
N ALA A 213 0.77 6.18 -4.00
CA ALA A 213 0.39 5.83 -5.37
C ALA A 213 -0.86 4.95 -5.38
N PHE A 214 -0.94 3.94 -4.51
CA PHE A 214 -2.13 3.11 -4.33
C PHE A 214 -3.35 3.94 -3.92
N LEU A 215 -3.23 4.79 -2.91
CA LEU A 215 -4.33 5.67 -2.46
C LEU A 215 -4.83 6.60 -3.58
N TRP A 216 -3.89 7.18 -4.35
CA TRP A 216 -4.25 8.01 -5.49
C TRP A 216 -4.94 7.20 -6.59
N SER A 217 -4.45 6.00 -6.91
CA SER A 217 -5.08 5.09 -7.85
C SER A 217 -6.50 4.71 -7.45
N LEU A 218 -6.75 4.44 -6.16
CA LEU A 218 -8.10 4.16 -5.66
C LEU A 218 -9.08 5.33 -5.84
N SER A 219 -8.59 6.56 -6.03
CA SER A 219 -9.46 7.70 -6.29
C SER A 219 -10.12 7.66 -7.66
N PHE A 220 -9.58 6.90 -8.62
CA PHE A 220 -10.14 6.77 -9.98
C PHE A 220 -11.36 5.85 -10.02
N ALA A 221 -11.38 4.79 -9.22
CA ALA A 221 -12.52 3.87 -9.15
C ALA A 221 -13.55 4.37 -8.11
N PRO A 222 -14.77 4.76 -8.52
CA PRO A 222 -15.81 5.23 -7.61
C PRO A 222 -16.04 4.26 -6.45
N GLY A 223 -16.00 4.77 -5.22
CA GLY A 223 -16.20 3.97 -3.99
C GLY A 223 -14.95 3.29 -3.45
N ALA A 224 -13.88 3.10 -4.24
CA ALA A 224 -12.75 2.29 -3.81
C ALA A 224 -11.93 2.95 -2.69
N LEU A 225 -11.60 4.24 -2.81
CA LEU A 225 -10.92 4.95 -1.73
C LEU A 225 -11.84 5.16 -0.51
N ILE A 226 -13.14 5.37 -0.73
CA ILE A 226 -14.14 5.50 0.35
C ILE A 226 -14.21 4.20 1.18
N TYR A 227 -14.14 3.05 0.52
CA TYR A 227 -14.22 1.75 1.18
C TYR A 227 -13.18 1.56 2.28
N ILE A 228 -11.96 2.10 2.09
CA ILE A 228 -10.86 2.00 3.06
C ILE A 228 -10.60 3.29 3.86
N GLU A 229 -11.35 4.37 3.61
CA GLU A 229 -10.98 5.74 4.05
C GLU A 229 -10.76 5.87 5.57
N ALA A 230 -11.43 5.04 6.36
CA ALA A 230 -11.33 5.01 7.82
C ALA A 230 -10.02 4.40 8.33
N TYR A 231 -9.41 3.50 7.56
CA TYR A 231 -8.19 2.79 7.92
C TYR A 231 -6.93 3.48 7.40
N VAL A 232 -7.07 4.50 6.55
CA VAL A 232 -5.92 5.26 6.04
C VAL A 232 -5.40 6.19 7.14
N PRO A 233 -4.11 6.13 7.52
CA PRO A 233 -3.56 6.99 8.56
C PRO A 233 -3.18 8.38 8.01
N TRP A 234 -4.19 9.13 7.55
CA TRP A 234 -4.10 10.49 7.00
C TRP A 234 -3.20 11.43 7.82
N SER A 235 -3.30 11.44 9.15
CA SER A 235 -2.49 12.30 10.02
C SER A 235 -1.01 11.91 9.95
N LYS A 236 -0.71 10.61 9.95
CA LYS A 236 0.68 10.13 9.82
C LYS A 236 1.24 10.38 8.42
N LEU A 237 0.43 10.22 7.37
CA LEU A 237 0.83 10.51 6.00
C LEU A 237 1.11 12.01 5.79
N THR A 238 0.28 12.90 6.33
CA THR A 238 0.53 14.36 6.25
C THR A 238 1.76 14.78 7.04
N MET A 239 1.97 14.21 8.24
CA MET A 239 3.23 14.38 8.98
C MET A 239 4.43 13.94 8.14
N PHE A 240 4.39 12.74 7.55
CA PHE A 240 5.45 12.25 6.68
C PHE A 240 5.72 13.21 5.50
N LEU A 241 4.69 13.64 4.77
CA LEU A 241 4.84 14.53 3.62
C LEU A 241 5.55 15.85 3.99
N ASN A 242 5.26 16.38 5.18
CA ASN A 242 5.91 17.60 5.70
C ASN A 242 7.39 17.41 6.09
N THR A 243 7.88 16.17 6.16
CA THR A 243 9.29 15.88 6.48
C THR A 243 10.17 15.76 5.24
N LEU A 244 9.58 15.68 4.05
CA LEU A 244 10.31 15.51 2.81
C LEU A 244 11.07 16.81 2.45
N GLY A 245 12.37 16.66 2.15
CA GLY A 245 13.20 17.78 1.75
C GLY A 245 12.76 18.37 0.42
N ARG A 246 12.71 19.71 0.34
CA ARG A 246 12.28 20.44 -0.87
C ARG A 246 13.42 21.10 -1.67
N SER A 247 14.65 21.10 -1.14
CA SER A 247 15.79 21.83 -1.73
C SER A 247 16.17 21.38 -3.15
N SER A 248 15.81 20.16 -3.53
CA SER A 248 16.09 19.57 -4.84
C SER A 248 14.82 19.21 -5.61
N VAL A 249 13.67 19.75 -5.20
CA VAL A 249 12.35 19.44 -5.76
C VAL A 249 11.75 20.72 -6.34
N SER A 250 11.09 20.63 -7.49
CA SER A 250 10.43 21.77 -8.10
C SER A 250 8.99 21.89 -7.59
N ASP A 251 8.68 22.94 -6.83
CA ASP A 251 7.30 23.18 -6.37
C ASP A 251 6.32 23.30 -7.56
N THR A 252 6.76 23.84 -8.69
CA THR A 252 5.95 23.91 -9.93
C THR A 252 5.61 22.51 -10.45
N GLN A 253 6.53 21.55 -10.36
CA GLN A 253 6.26 20.16 -10.76
C GLN A 253 5.40 19.45 -9.73
N VAL A 254 5.66 19.64 -8.43
CA VAL A 254 4.84 19.10 -7.33
C VAL A 254 3.38 19.55 -7.45
N GLU A 255 3.14 20.80 -7.86
CA GLU A 255 1.80 21.38 -7.98
C GLU A 255 1.17 21.17 -9.36
N SER A 256 1.90 20.54 -10.29
CA SER A 256 1.43 20.23 -11.63
C SER A 256 0.35 19.15 -11.63
N THR A 257 -0.54 19.20 -12.61
CA THR A 257 -1.48 18.10 -12.87
C THR A 257 -0.82 16.92 -13.58
N VAL A 258 0.36 17.13 -14.17
CA VAL A 258 1.11 16.12 -14.93
C VAL A 258 2.03 15.34 -14.01
N PHE A 259 2.19 14.05 -14.28
CA PHE A 259 3.11 13.18 -13.56
C PHE A 259 4.54 13.74 -13.57
N PRO A 260 5.28 13.72 -12.44
CA PRO A 260 6.68 14.13 -12.38
C PRO A 260 7.59 13.15 -13.14
N ASP A 261 7.78 13.44 -14.42
CA ASP A 261 8.74 12.74 -15.29
C ASP A 261 10.06 13.54 -15.34
N SER A 262 11.16 12.92 -14.91
CA SER A 262 12.48 13.55 -14.88
C SER A 262 12.96 13.83 -16.31
N SER A 263 13.07 15.11 -16.67
CA SER A 263 13.52 15.52 -18.01
C SER A 263 14.94 15.07 -18.37
N SER A 264 15.76 14.74 -17.36
CA SER A 264 17.12 14.23 -17.54
C SER A 264 17.21 12.71 -17.76
N GLY A 265 16.10 11.98 -17.67
CA GLY A 265 16.06 10.50 -17.75
C GLY A 265 16.58 9.79 -16.50
N VAL A 266 17.56 10.37 -15.80
CA VAL A 266 18.05 9.84 -14.51
C VAL A 266 16.96 9.94 -13.45
N GLY A 267 16.69 8.82 -12.76
CA GLY A 267 15.63 8.72 -11.76
C GLY A 267 14.21 8.84 -12.32
N ARG A 268 14.06 8.72 -13.66
CA ARG A 268 12.74 8.58 -14.30
C ARG A 268 12.04 7.31 -13.88
N GLN A 269 12.74 6.20 -13.72
CA GLN A 269 12.20 4.98 -13.14
C GLN A 269 12.95 4.72 -11.84
N LEU A 270 12.20 4.59 -10.75
CA LEU A 270 12.70 4.27 -9.43
C LEU A 270 12.64 2.76 -9.21
N PRO A 271 13.47 2.19 -8.33
CA PRO A 271 13.45 0.74 -8.09
C PRO A 271 12.09 0.18 -7.72
N GLU A 272 11.30 0.94 -6.95
CA GLU A 272 9.94 0.56 -6.56
C GLU A 272 8.90 0.61 -7.70
N ASP A 273 9.20 1.23 -8.84
CA ASP A 273 8.26 1.29 -9.96
C ASP A 273 8.09 -0.06 -10.66
N PHE A 274 9.16 -0.85 -10.71
CA PHE A 274 9.16 -2.16 -11.36
C PHE A 274 8.28 -3.21 -10.68
N PRO A 275 8.30 -3.37 -9.34
CA PRO A 275 7.35 -4.27 -8.68
C PRO A 275 5.91 -3.76 -8.70
N MET A 276 5.68 -2.45 -8.92
CA MET A 276 4.33 -1.91 -9.12
C MET A 276 3.77 -2.18 -10.52
N ARG A 277 4.65 -2.33 -11.52
CA ARG A 277 4.26 -2.50 -12.93
C ARG A 277 3.36 -3.72 -13.11
N GLY A 278 2.19 -3.51 -13.72
CA GLY A 278 1.21 -4.56 -14.00
C GLY A 278 0.27 -4.90 -12.84
N LEU A 279 0.42 -4.27 -11.67
CA LEU A 279 -0.60 -4.35 -10.63
C LEU A 279 -1.85 -3.59 -11.10
N ILE A 280 -3.03 -4.18 -10.89
CA ILE A 280 -4.32 -3.65 -11.40
C ILE A 280 -4.55 -2.17 -11.06
N TRP A 281 -4.12 -1.72 -9.87
CA TRP A 281 -4.28 -0.35 -9.41
C TRP A 281 -3.20 0.57 -9.96
N ALA A 282 -2.02 0.06 -10.28
CA ALA A 282 -0.90 0.86 -10.80
C ALA A 282 -1.17 1.35 -12.23
N GLU A 283 -2.09 0.71 -12.95
CA GLU A 283 -2.56 1.16 -14.28
C GLU A 283 -3.12 2.60 -14.24
N PHE A 284 -3.64 3.06 -13.10
CA PHE A 284 -4.17 4.42 -12.96
C PHE A 284 -3.10 5.47 -12.64
N TYR A 285 -1.89 5.04 -12.26
CA TYR A 285 -0.84 5.92 -11.75
C TYR A 285 0.11 6.43 -12.83
N TYR A 286 0.65 5.54 -13.67
CA TYR A 286 1.73 5.88 -14.59
C TYR A 286 1.25 6.48 -15.92
N PRO A 287 2.03 7.39 -16.55
CA PRO A 287 1.86 7.74 -17.96
C PRO A 287 1.91 6.50 -18.88
N THR A 288 1.24 6.56 -20.04
CA THR A 288 1.15 5.41 -20.97
C THR A 288 2.50 4.99 -21.55
N ASP A 289 3.44 5.92 -21.68
CA ASP A 289 4.79 5.67 -22.19
C ASP A 289 5.86 5.54 -21.09
N PHE A 290 5.43 5.39 -19.84
CA PHE A 290 6.34 5.34 -18.70
C PHE A 290 7.29 4.13 -18.75
N PHE A 291 6.78 2.96 -19.14
CA PHE A 291 7.56 1.73 -19.24
C PHE A 291 7.89 1.31 -20.68
N THR A 292 7.77 2.23 -21.66
CA THR A 292 8.07 1.95 -23.07
C THR A 292 9.18 2.82 -23.66
N LYS A 293 9.43 4.00 -23.08
CA LYS A 293 10.53 4.90 -23.49
C LYS A 293 11.60 4.99 -22.40
N ASN A 294 12.86 5.15 -22.79
CA ASN A 294 14.00 5.40 -21.89
C ASN A 294 13.99 4.45 -20.67
N ILE A 295 13.84 3.16 -20.94
CA ILE A 295 13.71 2.13 -19.91
C ILE A 295 15.10 1.84 -19.34
N VAL A 296 15.18 1.77 -18.01
CA VAL A 296 16.39 1.37 -17.30
C VAL A 296 16.68 -0.12 -17.56
N ASP A 297 17.97 -0.44 -17.79
CA ASP A 297 18.45 -1.79 -18.02
C ASP A 297 18.08 -2.72 -16.86
N GLU A 298 17.82 -3.99 -17.14
CA GLU A 298 17.19 -4.93 -16.19
C GLU A 298 17.98 -5.08 -14.88
N ASP A 299 19.29 -5.15 -15.00
CA ASP A 299 20.28 -5.22 -13.93
C ASP A 299 20.35 -3.93 -13.08
N GLU A 300 19.95 -2.79 -13.63
CA GLU A 300 19.88 -1.51 -12.91
C GLU A 300 18.53 -1.27 -12.22
N ARG A 301 17.47 -2.01 -12.59
CA ARG A 301 16.09 -1.79 -12.07
C ARG A 301 15.97 -1.92 -10.55
N THR A 302 16.85 -2.70 -9.92
CA THR A 302 16.84 -2.91 -8.47
C THR A 302 17.89 -2.07 -7.73
N LEU A 303 18.70 -1.32 -8.47
CA LEU A 303 19.82 -0.56 -7.92
C LEU A 303 19.35 0.76 -7.32
N GLU A 304 19.60 0.96 -6.03
CA GLU A 304 19.32 2.25 -5.37
C GLU A 304 20.48 3.23 -5.58
N LEU A 305 20.23 4.32 -6.31
CA LEU A 305 21.21 5.38 -6.59
C LEU A 305 20.92 6.66 -5.78
N PRO A 306 21.94 7.46 -5.42
CA PRO A 306 21.73 8.76 -4.77
C PRO A 306 20.83 9.72 -5.55
N SER A 307 20.83 9.63 -6.89
CA SER A 307 19.98 10.41 -7.78
C SER A 307 18.49 10.10 -7.63
N HIS A 308 18.11 8.98 -7.01
CA HIS A 308 16.71 8.60 -6.77
C HIS A 308 16.05 9.39 -5.64
N VAL A 309 16.84 10.04 -4.77
CA VAL A 309 16.31 10.73 -3.59
C VAL A 309 15.37 11.88 -3.96
N ALA A 310 15.75 12.73 -4.90
CA ALA A 310 14.95 13.90 -5.28
C ALA A 310 13.68 13.54 -6.07
N PRO A 311 13.73 12.70 -7.13
CA PRO A 311 12.52 12.30 -7.86
C PRO A 311 11.52 11.54 -6.98
N ARG A 312 12.01 10.72 -6.04
CA ARG A 312 11.14 10.01 -5.09
C ARG A 312 10.43 10.95 -4.13
N ALA A 313 11.14 11.94 -3.58
CA ALA A 313 10.53 12.97 -2.73
C ALA A 313 9.51 13.81 -3.53
N GLU A 314 9.85 14.20 -4.76
CA GLU A 314 8.98 14.94 -5.67
C GLU A 314 7.68 14.17 -5.95
N ARG A 315 7.75 12.87 -6.25
CA ARG A 315 6.56 12.03 -6.46
C ARG A 315 5.67 11.91 -5.23
N CYS A 316 6.26 11.73 -4.05
CA CYS A 316 5.48 11.68 -2.80
C CYS A 316 4.75 13.01 -2.55
N LEU A 317 5.44 14.13 -2.71
CA LEU A 317 4.86 15.47 -2.57
C LEU A 317 3.76 15.72 -3.61
N TRP A 318 4.01 15.36 -4.87
CA TRP A 318 3.04 15.44 -5.95
C TRP A 318 1.78 14.61 -5.66
N LEU A 319 1.94 13.35 -5.22
CA LEU A 319 0.82 12.50 -4.79
C LEU A 319 0.05 13.11 -3.61
N GLY A 320 0.75 13.73 -2.66
CA GLY A 320 0.13 14.48 -1.56
C GLY A 320 -0.75 15.63 -2.07
N VAL A 321 -0.24 16.44 -3.00
CA VAL A 321 -1.01 17.54 -3.63
C VAL A 321 -2.19 16.98 -4.41
N ARG A 322 -1.98 15.89 -5.16
CA ARG A 322 -3.03 15.22 -5.90
C ARG A 322 -4.16 14.73 -4.99
N LEU A 323 -3.84 14.07 -3.89
CA LEU A 323 -4.83 13.65 -2.88
C LEU A 323 -5.54 14.86 -2.23
N ALA A 324 -4.83 15.97 -2.03
CA ALA A 324 -5.46 17.20 -1.52
C ALA A 324 -6.51 17.79 -2.49
N THR A 325 -6.35 17.58 -3.81
CA THR A 325 -7.37 18.02 -4.79
C THR A 325 -8.72 17.31 -4.66
N LEU A 326 -8.80 16.19 -3.92
CA LEU A 326 -10.07 15.54 -3.61
C LEU A 326 -10.91 16.35 -2.60
N GLY A 327 -10.32 17.34 -1.92
CA GLY A 327 -11.01 18.23 -0.97
C GLY A 327 -11.54 17.55 0.30
N ARG A 328 -11.20 16.26 0.51
CA ARG A 328 -11.84 15.41 1.53
C ARG A 328 -10.95 15.04 2.70
N TYR A 329 -9.70 14.66 2.46
CA TYR A 329 -8.85 14.03 3.49
C TYR A 329 -7.65 14.89 3.90
N ILE A 330 -6.91 15.36 2.90
CA ILE A 330 -5.71 16.16 3.06
C ILE A 330 -5.99 17.55 2.50
N LYS A 331 -5.41 18.57 3.12
CA LYS A 331 -5.32 19.94 2.61
C LYS A 331 -3.87 20.26 2.35
N TYR A 332 -3.63 21.05 1.31
CA TYR A 332 -2.31 21.55 0.96
C TYR A 332 -2.37 23.07 0.86
N ASP A 333 -1.48 23.77 1.57
CA ASP A 333 -1.35 25.22 1.49
C ASP A 333 -0.32 25.59 0.42
N TYR A 334 -0.76 26.20 -0.67
CA TYR A 334 0.10 26.59 -1.80
C TYR A 334 1.12 27.68 -1.45
N LYS A 335 0.97 28.39 -0.32
CA LYS A 335 1.92 29.41 0.14
C LYS A 335 2.94 28.82 1.10
N THR A 336 2.48 28.11 2.14
CA THR A 336 3.39 27.52 3.15
C THR A 336 4.00 26.20 2.69
N LYS A 337 3.42 25.58 1.66
CA LYS A 337 3.79 24.26 1.11
C LYS A 337 3.59 23.12 2.12
N GLU A 338 2.72 23.31 3.10
CA GLU A 338 2.44 22.36 4.17
C GLU A 338 1.17 21.55 3.90
N PHE A 339 1.16 20.31 4.38
CA PHE A 339 0.03 19.40 4.37
C PHE A 339 -0.64 19.35 5.75
N THR A 340 -1.97 19.36 5.79
CA THR A 340 -2.76 19.16 7.01
C THR A 340 -3.94 18.23 6.75
N THR A 341 -4.52 17.66 7.80
CA THR A 341 -5.74 16.83 7.67
C THR A 341 -7.01 17.67 7.73
N THR A 342 -8.08 17.20 7.08
CA THR A 342 -9.42 17.75 7.27
C THR A 342 -10.03 17.25 8.60
N LYS A 343 -11.07 17.93 9.08
CA LYS A 343 -11.84 17.45 10.25
C LYS A 343 -12.45 16.07 10.03
N LEU A 344 -12.82 15.76 8.78
CA LEU A 344 -13.37 14.45 8.44
C LEU A 344 -12.30 13.35 8.57
N ALA A 345 -11.10 13.57 8.04
CA ALA A 345 -10.00 12.62 8.18
C ALA A 345 -9.65 12.36 9.66
N GLN A 346 -9.63 13.41 10.49
CA GLN A 346 -9.41 13.26 11.93
C GLN A 346 -10.52 12.46 12.62
N ALA A 347 -11.78 12.68 12.24
CA ALA A 347 -12.91 11.93 12.79
C ALA A 347 -12.90 10.45 12.38
N LEU A 348 -12.46 10.16 11.15
CA LEU A 348 -12.32 8.79 10.63
C LEU A 348 -11.28 7.98 11.42
N GLU A 349 -10.12 8.58 11.70
CA GLU A 349 -9.06 7.93 12.49
C GLU A 349 -9.47 7.71 13.96
N GLY A 350 -10.27 8.62 14.53
CA GLY A 350 -10.72 8.53 15.92
C GLY A 350 -11.87 7.57 16.18
N SER A 351 -12.55 7.05 15.14
CA SER A 351 -13.70 6.15 15.30
C SER A 351 -13.34 4.67 15.40
N GLU A 352 -12.11 4.28 15.06
CA GLU A 352 -11.64 2.90 15.12
C GLU A 352 -10.68 2.75 16.32
N GLU A 353 -11.20 2.38 17.49
CA GLU A 353 -10.36 1.96 18.61
C GLU A 353 -9.73 0.59 18.27
N PHE A 354 -8.43 0.59 17.98
CA PHE A 354 -7.66 -0.64 17.84
C PHE A 354 -7.70 -1.40 19.19
N PRO A 355 -7.96 -2.72 19.19
CA PRO A 355 -7.91 -3.50 20.42
C PRO A 355 -6.51 -3.40 21.02
N ASP A 356 -6.48 -2.87 22.24
CA ASP A 356 -5.29 -2.50 23.01
C ASP A 356 -4.11 -3.45 22.82
N SER A 357 -2.97 -2.91 22.40
CA SER A 357 -1.70 -3.63 22.39
C SER A 357 -1.29 -3.83 23.85
N GLY A 358 -1.75 -4.94 24.43
CA GLY A 358 -1.59 -5.27 25.85
C GLY A 358 -0.24 -4.82 26.40
N SER A 359 -0.32 -3.80 27.26
CA SER A 359 0.79 -3.42 28.14
C SER A 359 1.14 -4.63 29.01
N PRO A 360 2.43 -4.89 29.33
CA PRO A 360 2.76 -5.95 30.26
C PRO A 360 2.20 -5.56 31.61
N ASP A 361 1.26 -6.35 32.09
CA ASP A 361 0.70 -6.27 33.44
C ASP A 361 1.85 -6.28 34.45
N SER A 362 1.97 -5.20 35.21
CA SER A 362 2.86 -5.11 36.36
C SER A 362 2.33 -6.05 37.43
N THR A 363 2.82 -7.27 37.41
CA THR A 363 2.48 -8.27 38.43
C THR A 363 3.13 -7.88 39.76
N ASP A 364 2.28 -7.84 40.78
CA ASP A 364 2.56 -7.61 42.19
C ASP A 364 3.86 -8.27 42.67
N GLU A 365 4.86 -7.45 43.01
CA GLU A 365 5.88 -7.81 43.99
C GLU A 365 5.31 -7.59 45.40
N SER A 366 4.48 -8.50 45.89
CA SER A 366 4.20 -8.58 47.33
C SER A 366 3.73 -9.96 47.77
N GLU A 367 4.59 -10.98 47.69
CA GLU A 367 4.49 -12.14 48.59
C GLU A 367 5.68 -13.08 48.38
N PHE A 368 6.80 -12.83 49.05
CA PHE A 368 7.74 -13.88 49.50
C PHE A 368 8.79 -13.25 50.41
N GLY A 369 8.62 -13.35 51.73
CA GLY A 369 9.66 -12.91 52.66
C GLY A 369 9.27 -12.76 54.12
N ALA A 370 8.59 -13.75 54.72
CA ALA A 370 8.49 -13.80 56.19
C ALA A 370 8.24 -15.22 56.72
N VAL A 371 9.29 -16.03 56.89
CA VAL A 371 9.30 -17.10 57.89
C VAL A 371 10.67 -17.17 58.58
N MET A 372 10.69 -16.60 59.78
CA MET A 372 11.33 -17.08 61.02
C MET A 372 12.81 -17.50 61.02
N VAL A 373 13.64 -16.67 61.64
CA VAL A 373 14.76 -17.12 62.50
C VAL A 373 14.54 -16.51 63.88
N GLN A 374 14.14 -17.35 64.84
CA GLN A 374 14.25 -17.07 66.27
C GLN A 374 15.47 -17.82 66.83
N SER A 375 16.35 -17.02 67.45
CA SER A 375 17.35 -17.31 68.48
C SER A 375 17.54 -18.76 68.98
N ALA A 376 18.79 -19.22 68.89
CA ALA A 376 19.59 -19.67 70.04
C ALA A 376 21.07 -19.40 69.75
#